data_AF-A0A536I260-F1
#
_entry.id   AF-A0A536I260-F1
#
_cell.length_a   1.000
_cell.length_b   1.000
_cell.length_c   1.000
_cell.angle_alpha   90.00
_cell.angle_beta   90.00
_cell.angle_gamma   90.00
#
_symmetry.space_group_name_H-M   'P 1'
#
loop_
_entity.id
_entity.type
_entity.pdbx_description
1 polymer ?
#
loop_
_entity_poly.entity_id
_entity_poly.type
_entity_poly.pdbx_seq_one_letter_code
_entity_poly.pdbx_strand_id
1 'polypeptide(L)'
;MGHEGNHAAASPTPGSPKLTPRQKLMLELASIELSDDEIAARLNLSPRSIRFQLERIFGMLGVRNRSEAIATLMDSKRRAPRPIDECPYPKPFPANFEECPAYQALQVVTPDERSRPAGRIWTCRHLEGRLMAKTRHRWYGACVLGDTAGRKRWAERAGPDRLRTLNHLLHELAPVTASFAQRLWELKGDQVRALEQKQDPKPATLLMESVAARFLGDIEAFLDRRRRLLEQNQLAIDECLNLARRQIDRVLDPGSPAEWDNRFDVLMRLPEDVWSASLLKSRESAIQAAR
;
A
#
# COMPACT_ATOMS: atom_id res chain seq x y z
N MET A 1 35.55 69.06 -21.95
CA MET A 1 35.58 67.94 -20.97
C MET A 1 34.13 67.79 -20.51
N GLY A 2 33.28 66.86 -20.97
CA GLY A 2 33.41 65.46 -21.39
C GLY A 2 32.17 64.77 -20.79
N HIS A 3 31.06 64.71 -21.54
CA HIS A 3 30.52 63.55 -22.28
C HIS A 3 30.32 62.25 -21.47
N GLU A 4 29.03 61.96 -21.26
CA GLU A 4 28.30 60.70 -21.53
C GLU A 4 28.85 59.32 -21.12
N GLY A 5 27.93 58.54 -20.53
CA GLY A 5 27.68 57.14 -20.90
C GLY A 5 28.48 56.06 -20.17
N ASN A 6 27.82 55.13 -19.49
CA ASN A 6 27.25 53.95 -20.16
C ASN A 6 26.64 52.96 -19.14
N HIS A 7 25.49 52.40 -19.53
CA HIS A 7 24.88 51.20 -18.96
C HIS A 7 25.71 49.95 -19.24
N ALA A 8 25.56 48.92 -18.39
CA ALA A 8 25.45 47.48 -18.70
C ALA A 8 26.11 46.65 -17.56
N ALA A 9 25.33 46.08 -16.64
CA ALA A 9 24.57 44.84 -16.78
C ALA A 9 25.45 43.57 -16.69
N ALA A 10 25.35 42.90 -15.55
CA ALA A 10 25.22 41.45 -15.49
C ALA A 10 24.41 41.10 -14.23
N SER A 11 23.10 40.99 -14.40
CA SER A 11 22.15 40.54 -13.38
C SER A 11 22.45 39.09 -12.97
N PRO A 12 22.44 38.74 -11.68
CA PRO A 12 22.08 37.38 -11.30
C PRO A 12 20.56 37.31 -11.21
N THR A 13 19.96 36.52 -12.09
CA THR A 13 18.56 36.08 -12.02
C THR A 13 18.24 35.65 -10.58
N PRO A 14 17.18 36.14 -9.92
CA PRO A 14 16.89 35.72 -8.56
C PRO A 14 16.38 34.28 -8.60
N GLY A 15 17.26 33.34 -8.25
CA GLY A 15 16.83 32.01 -7.87
C GLY A 15 15.83 32.14 -6.72
N SER A 16 14.68 31.48 -6.86
CA SER A 16 13.63 31.43 -5.83
C SER A 16 14.24 31.31 -4.43
N PRO A 17 13.90 32.20 -3.47
CA PRO A 17 14.54 32.24 -2.16
C PRO A 17 14.38 30.88 -1.45
N LYS A 18 15.51 30.20 -1.21
CA LYS A 18 15.53 28.91 -0.53
C LYS A 18 15.36 29.13 0.97
N LEU A 19 14.20 28.72 1.51
CA LEU A 19 13.97 28.67 2.95
C LEU A 19 15.04 27.80 3.64
N THR A 20 15.53 28.28 4.79
CA THR A 20 16.44 27.51 5.66
C THR A 20 15.74 26.28 6.24
N PRO A 21 16.48 25.25 6.69
CA PRO A 21 15.89 24.07 7.33
C PRO A 21 14.96 24.41 8.51
N ARG A 22 15.32 25.42 9.31
CA ARG A 22 14.51 25.88 10.45
C ARG A 22 13.22 26.55 10.00
N GLN A 23 13.27 27.39 8.97
CA GLN A 23 12.07 28.02 8.39
C GLN A 23 11.13 26.99 7.75
N LYS A 24 11.67 25.98 7.08
CA LYS A 24 10.87 24.86 6.54
C LYS A 24 10.16 24.09 7.65
N LEU A 25 10.84 23.78 8.76
CA LEU A 25 10.24 23.11 9.90
C LEU A 25 9.08 23.92 10.49
N MET A 26 9.23 25.25 10.64
CA MET A 26 8.17 26.12 11.13
C MET A 26 6.94 26.10 10.21
N LEU A 27 7.15 26.15 8.89
CA LEU A 27 6.08 26.09 7.91
C LEU A 27 5.43 24.69 7.84
N GLU A 28 6.19 23.61 8.10
CA GLU A 28 5.65 22.25 8.20
C GLU A 28 4.77 22.05 9.43
N LEU A 29 5.22 22.52 10.60
CA LEU A 29 4.39 22.52 11.81
C LEU A 29 3.13 23.37 11.60
N ALA A 30 3.24 24.48 10.87
CA ALA A 30 2.09 25.29 10.51
C ALA A 30 1.09 24.58 9.57
N SER A 31 1.58 23.66 8.73
CA SER A 31 0.76 22.91 7.76
C SER A 31 -0.07 21.77 8.35
N ILE A 32 0.22 21.37 9.59
CA ILE A 32 -0.55 20.37 10.35
C ILE A 32 -1.46 21.04 11.39
N GLU A 33 -1.91 22.27 11.09
CA GLU A 33 -2.87 23.08 11.85
C GLU A 33 -2.47 23.51 13.28
N LEU A 34 -1.19 23.34 13.69
CA LEU A 34 -0.75 23.87 14.99
C LEU A 34 -0.80 25.41 15.01
N SER A 35 -1.35 25.99 16.07
CA SER A 35 -1.33 27.42 16.35
C SER A 35 0.10 27.96 16.59
N ASP A 36 0.27 29.28 16.50
CA ASP A 36 1.58 29.93 16.77
C ASP A 36 2.10 29.61 18.19
N ASP A 37 1.19 29.46 19.17
CA ASP A 37 1.51 29.12 20.56
C ASP A 37 1.98 27.66 20.70
N GLU A 38 1.32 26.72 20.01
CA GLU A 38 1.73 25.31 20.02
C GLU A 38 3.06 25.09 19.28
N ILE A 39 3.28 25.80 18.17
CA ILE A 39 4.56 25.80 17.46
C ILE A 39 5.65 26.39 18.37
N ALA A 40 5.36 27.48 19.08
CA ALA A 40 6.27 28.13 20.02
C ALA A 40 6.69 27.18 21.14
N ALA A 41 5.73 26.51 21.77
CA ALA A 41 5.98 25.50 22.81
C ALA A 41 6.86 24.35 22.27
N ARG A 42 6.57 23.86 21.06
CA ARG A 42 7.28 22.72 20.45
C ARG A 42 8.70 23.06 20.00
N LEU A 43 8.98 24.33 19.69
CA LEU A 43 10.30 24.81 19.27
C LEU A 43 11.08 25.52 20.38
N ASN A 44 10.52 25.59 21.60
CA ASN A 44 11.06 26.35 22.73
C ASN A 44 11.38 27.82 22.36
N LEU A 45 10.39 28.51 21.78
CA LEU A 45 10.45 29.91 21.33
C LEU A 45 9.26 30.69 21.88
N SER A 46 9.28 32.02 21.79
CA SER A 46 8.10 32.84 22.12
C SER A 46 7.10 32.88 20.96
N PRO A 47 5.79 32.94 21.23
CA PRO A 47 4.76 33.08 20.19
C PRO A 47 4.98 34.26 19.25
N ARG A 48 5.43 35.40 19.81
CA ARG A 48 5.81 36.60 19.06
C ARG A 48 6.93 36.31 18.05
N SER A 49 7.90 35.47 18.42
CA SER A 49 8.99 35.08 17.52
C SER A 49 8.50 34.18 16.40
N ILE A 50 7.58 33.26 16.68
CA ILE A 50 6.96 32.40 15.65
C ILE A 50 6.21 33.24 14.63
N ARG A 51 5.32 34.14 15.09
CA ARG A 51 4.56 35.04 14.20
C ARG A 51 5.48 35.86 13.30
N PHE A 52 6.49 36.52 13.89
CA PHE A 52 7.46 37.30 13.14
C PHE A 52 8.22 36.47 12.08
N GLN A 53 8.65 35.24 12.44
CA GLN A 53 9.35 34.37 11.50
C GLN A 53 8.42 33.85 10.40
N LEU A 54 7.16 33.55 10.69
CA LEU A 54 6.16 33.16 9.68
C LEU A 54 5.86 34.30 8.70
N GLU A 55 5.70 35.53 9.18
CA GLU A 55 5.54 36.72 8.33
C GLU A 55 6.74 36.91 7.39
N ARG A 56 7.96 36.73 7.90
CA ARG A 56 9.17 36.77 7.07
C ARG A 56 9.20 35.64 6.05
N ILE A 57 8.77 34.43 6.41
CA ILE A 57 8.63 33.31 5.48
C ILE A 57 7.62 33.65 4.38
N PHE A 58 6.49 34.29 4.72
CA PHE A 58 5.48 34.70 3.74
C PHE A 58 6.03 35.73 2.75
N GLY A 59 6.74 36.74 3.25
CA GLY A 59 7.43 37.73 2.41
C GLY A 59 8.48 37.08 1.50
N MET A 60 9.24 36.09 1.98
CA MET A 60 10.17 35.33 1.15
C MET A 60 9.46 34.49 0.08
N LEU A 61 8.30 33.91 0.39
CA LEU A 61 7.53 33.11 -0.56
C LEU A 61 6.66 33.95 -1.51
N GLY A 62 6.55 35.28 -1.29
CA GLY A 62 5.69 36.17 -2.08
C GLY A 62 4.19 35.94 -1.84
N VAL A 63 3.83 35.36 -0.70
CA VAL A 63 2.45 35.01 -0.32
C VAL A 63 1.94 35.94 0.76
N ARG A 64 0.62 36.13 0.84
CA ARG A 64 0.01 37.15 1.71
C ARG A 64 -0.33 36.64 3.09
N ASN A 65 -0.52 35.34 3.23
CA ASN A 65 -1.05 34.74 4.44
C ASN A 65 -0.62 33.29 4.58
N ARG A 66 -0.91 32.75 5.77
CA ARG A 66 -0.62 31.37 6.16
C ARG A 66 -1.21 30.35 5.20
N SER A 67 -2.46 30.53 4.76
CA SER A 67 -3.15 29.60 3.88
C SER A 67 -2.48 29.51 2.51
N GLU A 68 -2.09 30.65 1.92
CA GLU A 68 -1.33 30.71 0.66
C GLU A 68 0.07 30.11 0.80
N ALA A 69 0.73 30.32 1.95
CA ALA A 69 2.03 29.71 2.24
C ALA A 69 1.94 28.19 2.36
N ILE A 70 0.87 27.67 2.98
CA ILE A 70 0.59 26.23 3.07
C ILE A 70 0.28 25.68 1.68
N ALA A 71 -0.54 26.35 0.86
CA ALA A 71 -0.84 25.94 -0.50
C ALA A 71 0.43 25.87 -1.37
N THR A 72 1.31 26.86 -1.26
CA THR A 72 2.61 26.91 -1.97
C THR A 72 3.55 25.80 -1.48
N LEU A 73 3.58 25.52 -0.18
CA LEU A 73 4.30 24.36 0.37
C LEU A 73 3.73 23.04 -0.18
N MET A 74 2.41 22.91 -0.27
CA MET A 74 1.76 21.72 -0.83
C MET A 74 2.06 21.55 -2.32
N ASP A 75 2.05 22.63 -3.11
CA ASP A 75 2.39 22.58 -4.54
C ASP A 75 3.88 22.23 -4.76
N SER A 76 4.78 22.82 -3.97
CA SER A 76 6.21 22.46 -4.03
C SER A 76 6.46 21.01 -3.60
N LYS A 77 5.70 20.48 -2.61
CA LYS A 77 5.72 19.06 -2.24
C LYS A 77 5.17 18.17 -3.38
N ARG A 78 4.19 18.62 -4.15
CA ARG A 78 3.68 17.93 -5.35
C ARG A 78 4.68 17.95 -6.51
N ARG A 79 5.45 19.04 -6.66
CA ARG A 79 6.49 19.21 -7.70
C ARG A 79 7.84 18.58 -7.36
N ALA A 80 8.06 18.12 -6.12
CA ALA A 80 9.25 17.33 -5.80
C ALA A 80 9.30 16.09 -6.72
N PRO A 81 10.49 15.72 -7.25
CA PRO A 81 10.60 14.57 -8.13
C PRO A 81 10.07 13.34 -7.39
N ARG A 82 9.05 12.72 -7.98
CA ARG A 82 8.48 11.47 -7.48
C ARG A 82 9.56 10.39 -7.52
N PRO A 83 9.65 9.51 -6.50
CA PRO A 83 10.57 8.40 -6.54
C PRO A 83 10.36 7.55 -7.78
N ILE A 84 11.47 7.03 -8.30
CA ILE A 84 11.47 6.18 -9.49
C ILE A 84 10.66 4.89 -9.30
N ASP A 85 10.56 4.41 -8.06
CA ASP A 85 9.81 3.23 -7.65
C ASP A 85 8.36 3.53 -7.25
N GLU A 86 7.93 4.79 -7.22
CA GLU A 86 6.53 5.12 -6.97
C GLU A 86 5.63 4.42 -8.00
N CYS A 87 4.58 3.77 -7.51
CA CYS A 87 3.56 3.18 -8.37
C CYS A 87 2.78 4.30 -9.05
N PRO A 88 2.80 4.43 -10.39
CA PRO A 88 2.25 5.59 -11.09
C PRO A 88 0.71 5.58 -11.16
N TYR A 89 0.09 4.42 -10.91
CA TYR A 89 -1.35 4.22 -11.07
C TYR A 89 -2.13 4.71 -9.84
N PRO A 90 -3.35 5.26 -10.03
CA PRO A 90 -4.21 5.67 -8.93
C PRO A 90 -4.68 4.46 -8.11
N LYS A 91 -4.85 4.66 -6.80
CA LYS A 91 -5.34 3.64 -5.87
C LYS A 91 -6.70 4.11 -5.31
N PRO A 92 -7.63 3.20 -4.96
CA PRO A 92 -7.54 1.75 -5.14
C PRO A 92 -7.55 1.35 -6.62
N PHE A 93 -7.05 0.15 -6.93
CA PHE A 93 -7.04 -0.34 -8.31
C PHE A 93 -8.47 -0.76 -8.70
N PRO A 94 -8.94 -0.46 -9.91
CA PRO A 94 -10.26 -0.89 -10.36
C PRO A 94 -10.32 -2.41 -10.53
N ALA A 95 -11.54 -2.95 -10.57
CA ALA A 95 -11.74 -4.35 -10.95
C ALA A 95 -11.22 -4.57 -12.38
N ASN A 96 -10.54 -5.70 -12.60
CA ASN A 96 -9.90 -6.06 -13.87
C ASN A 96 -8.87 -5.02 -14.35
N PHE A 97 -8.12 -4.42 -13.41
CA PHE A 97 -7.04 -3.50 -13.74
C PHE A 97 -5.92 -4.21 -14.54
N GLU A 98 -5.58 -3.68 -15.72
CA GLU A 98 -4.59 -4.28 -16.63
C GLU A 98 -3.52 -3.28 -17.12
N GLU A 99 -3.56 -2.02 -16.67
CA GLU A 99 -2.67 -0.97 -17.20
C GLU A 99 -1.20 -1.18 -16.80
N CYS A 100 -0.93 -1.95 -15.73
CA CYS A 100 0.42 -2.32 -15.34
C CYS A 100 0.71 -3.76 -15.78
N PRO A 101 1.76 -4.00 -16.60
CA PRO A 101 2.11 -5.35 -17.04
C PRO A 101 2.59 -6.25 -15.88
N ALA A 102 3.06 -5.64 -14.80
CA ALA A 102 3.45 -6.32 -13.58
C ALA A 102 2.36 -6.29 -12.50
N TYR A 103 1.11 -5.96 -12.84
CA TYR A 103 0.04 -6.02 -11.86
C TYR A 103 -0.18 -7.46 -11.41
N GLN A 104 -0.16 -7.67 -10.11
CA GLN A 104 -0.57 -8.93 -9.52
C GLN A 104 -1.64 -8.62 -8.49
N ALA A 105 -2.88 -8.96 -8.84
CA ALA A 105 -4.06 -8.65 -8.05
C ALA A 105 -3.95 -9.22 -6.65
N LEU A 106 -4.27 -8.38 -5.66
CA LEU A 106 -4.37 -8.75 -4.26
C LEU A 106 -5.60 -8.06 -3.70
N GLN A 107 -6.49 -8.79 -3.05
CA GLN A 107 -7.65 -8.19 -2.38
C GLN A 107 -7.36 -8.08 -0.89
N VAL A 108 -7.41 -6.88 -0.33
CA VAL A 108 -7.22 -6.67 1.12
C VAL A 108 -8.54 -6.29 1.77
N VAL A 109 -8.76 -6.81 2.98
CA VAL A 109 -9.91 -6.46 3.82
C VAL A 109 -9.62 -5.13 4.50
N THR A 110 -10.54 -4.18 4.38
CA THR A 110 -10.46 -2.88 5.06
C THR A 110 -11.27 -2.93 6.36
N PRO A 111 -10.67 -2.61 7.52
CA PRO A 111 -11.41 -2.52 8.77
C PRO A 111 -12.31 -1.27 8.82
N ASP A 112 -13.41 -1.32 9.58
CA ASP A 112 -14.17 -0.15 10.04
C ASP A 112 -13.51 0.51 11.26
N GLU A 113 -14.15 1.56 11.79
CA GLU A 113 -13.72 2.26 13.01
C GLU A 113 -13.65 1.37 14.26
N ARG A 114 -14.28 0.20 14.23
CA ARG A 114 -14.28 -0.79 15.31
C ARG A 114 -13.37 -1.98 14.99
N SER A 115 -12.47 -1.83 14.01
CA SER A 115 -11.56 -2.87 13.53
C SER A 115 -12.25 -4.11 12.97
N ARG A 116 -13.51 -4.00 12.55
CA ARG A 116 -14.26 -5.11 11.93
C ARG A 116 -14.10 -5.07 10.41
N PRO A 117 -14.06 -6.21 9.70
CA PRO A 117 -14.10 -6.23 8.24
C PRO A 117 -15.28 -5.41 7.68
N ALA A 118 -15.00 -4.33 6.96
CA ALA A 118 -16.01 -3.39 6.45
C ALA A 118 -16.13 -3.41 4.92
N GLY A 119 -15.03 -3.73 4.25
CA GLY A 119 -14.95 -3.69 2.81
C GLY A 119 -13.74 -4.48 2.31
N ARG A 120 -13.64 -4.56 0.98
CA ARG A 120 -12.54 -5.20 0.29
C ARG A 120 -12.11 -4.30 -0.85
N ILE A 121 -10.81 -4.07 -0.97
CA ILE A 121 -10.25 -3.28 -2.07
C ILE A 121 -9.22 -4.10 -2.83
N TRP A 122 -9.12 -3.84 -4.14
CA TRP A 122 -8.04 -4.37 -4.96
C TRP A 122 -6.78 -3.51 -4.81
N THR A 123 -5.68 -4.19 -4.52
CA THR A 123 -4.32 -3.67 -4.50
C THR A 123 -3.42 -4.53 -5.37
N CYS A 124 -2.14 -4.14 -5.48
CA CYS A 124 -1.11 -4.92 -6.16
C CYS A 124 -0.21 -5.57 -5.11
N ARG A 125 0.17 -6.82 -5.32
CA ARG A 125 1.14 -7.52 -4.46
C ARG A 125 2.47 -6.79 -4.31
N HIS A 126 2.89 -6.10 -5.37
CA HIS A 126 4.16 -5.39 -5.38
C HIS A 126 4.09 -4.01 -4.71
N LEU A 127 2.90 -3.58 -4.27
CA LEU A 127 2.70 -2.26 -3.67
C LEU A 127 3.02 -2.30 -2.17
N GLU A 128 3.92 -1.43 -1.74
CA GLU A 128 4.22 -1.22 -0.32
C GLU A 128 4.23 0.26 0.04
N GLY A 129 3.92 0.57 1.30
CA GLY A 129 4.09 1.92 1.82
C GLY A 129 5.56 2.20 2.12
N ARG A 130 6.12 3.26 1.55
CA ARG A 130 7.44 3.77 1.91
C ARG A 130 7.34 5.21 2.38
N LEU A 131 8.23 5.59 3.30
CA LEU A 131 8.37 6.97 3.74
C LEU A 131 9.19 7.76 2.72
N MET A 132 8.74 8.95 2.36
CA MET A 132 9.50 9.89 1.54
C MET A 132 10.79 10.28 2.25
N ALA A 133 11.92 10.13 1.56
CA ALA A 133 13.21 10.53 2.06
C ALA A 133 13.18 11.97 2.59
N LYS A 134 13.77 12.20 3.77
CA LYS A 134 13.86 13.50 4.44
C LYS A 134 12.50 14.08 4.89
N THR A 135 11.45 13.27 4.99
CA THR A 135 10.19 13.65 5.64
C THR A 135 9.85 12.66 6.74
N ARG A 136 9.13 13.08 7.79
CA ARG A 136 8.72 12.20 8.90
C ARG A 136 7.31 11.62 8.78
N HIS A 137 6.49 12.14 7.85
CA HIS A 137 5.05 11.83 7.82
C HIS A 137 4.50 11.56 6.43
N ARG A 138 5.29 11.73 5.36
CA ARG A 138 4.79 11.59 3.99
C ARG A 138 5.09 10.19 3.48
N TRP A 139 4.04 9.41 3.30
CA TRP A 139 4.09 8.08 2.72
C TRP A 139 3.75 8.12 1.24
N TYR A 140 4.29 7.17 0.48
CA TYR A 140 3.92 6.91 -0.91
C TYR A 140 3.81 5.41 -1.15
N GLY A 141 3.04 5.03 -2.16
CA GLY A 141 2.95 3.64 -2.61
C GLY A 141 4.10 3.31 -3.55
N ALA A 142 5.13 2.64 -3.03
CA ALA A 142 6.27 2.16 -3.78
C ALA A 142 6.00 0.78 -4.39
N CYS A 143 6.65 0.50 -5.52
CA CYS A 143 6.67 -0.81 -6.13
C CYS A 143 7.99 -1.52 -5.76
N VAL A 144 7.91 -2.69 -5.14
CA VAL A 144 9.10 -3.49 -4.79
C VAL A 144 9.92 -3.91 -6.01
N LEU A 145 9.31 -3.92 -7.20
CA LEU A 145 9.98 -4.20 -8.47
C LEU A 145 10.82 -3.01 -8.97
N GLY A 146 10.76 -1.86 -8.29
CA GLY A 146 11.46 -0.64 -8.64
C GLY A 146 10.73 0.17 -9.70
N ASP A 147 11.48 0.61 -10.69
CA ASP A 147 11.02 1.51 -11.75
C ASP A 147 10.21 0.81 -12.86
N THR A 148 9.85 1.57 -13.88
CA THR A 148 9.13 1.07 -15.07
C THR A 148 9.87 -0.06 -15.78
N ALA A 149 11.20 0.01 -15.86
CA ALA A 149 12.00 -1.04 -16.50
C ALA A 149 12.04 -2.31 -15.63
N GLY A 150 12.13 -2.18 -14.31
CA GLY A 150 12.04 -3.27 -13.35
C GLY A 150 10.71 -4.00 -13.42
N ARG A 151 9.60 -3.25 -13.47
CA ARG A 151 8.25 -3.77 -13.69
C ARG A 151 8.16 -4.58 -14.99
N LYS A 152 8.65 -4.03 -16.11
CA LYS A 152 8.62 -4.72 -17.41
C LYS A 152 9.44 -6.01 -17.41
N ARG A 153 10.69 -5.98 -16.92
CA ARG A 153 11.56 -7.16 -16.84
C ARG A 153 10.96 -8.26 -15.98
N TRP A 154 10.31 -7.90 -14.86
CA TRP A 154 9.65 -8.88 -14.02
C TRP A 154 8.45 -9.51 -14.75
N ALA A 155 7.61 -8.71 -15.40
CA ALA A 155 6.46 -9.20 -16.15
C ALA A 155 6.87 -10.13 -17.30
N GLU A 156 7.95 -9.82 -18.02
CA GLU A 156 8.51 -10.67 -19.08
C GLU A 156 8.94 -12.05 -18.55
N ARG A 157 9.64 -12.09 -17.41
CA ARG A 157 10.02 -13.37 -16.75
C ARG A 157 8.80 -14.13 -16.23
N ALA A 158 7.84 -13.41 -15.65
CA ALA A 158 6.62 -13.99 -15.10
C ALA A 158 5.64 -14.46 -16.18
N GLY A 159 5.75 -14.02 -17.44
CA GLY A 159 4.81 -14.33 -18.50
C GLY A 159 3.57 -13.42 -18.44
N PRO A 160 3.47 -12.38 -19.28
CA PRO A 160 2.38 -11.41 -19.22
C PRO A 160 0.97 -12.01 -19.42
N ASP A 161 0.83 -13.00 -20.31
CA ASP A 161 -0.44 -13.71 -20.53
C ASP A 161 -0.86 -14.49 -19.29
N ARG A 162 0.09 -15.25 -18.71
CA ARG A 162 -0.12 -15.99 -17.47
C ARG A 162 -0.55 -15.05 -16.33
N LEU A 163 0.05 -13.86 -16.21
CA LEU A 163 -0.34 -12.86 -15.22
C LEU A 163 -1.76 -12.31 -15.45
N ARG A 164 -2.12 -12.01 -16.70
CA ARG A 164 -3.49 -11.58 -17.04
C ARG A 164 -4.50 -12.66 -16.71
N THR A 165 -4.24 -13.90 -17.14
CA THR A 165 -5.09 -15.05 -16.81
C THR A 165 -5.23 -15.21 -15.31
N LEU A 166 -4.14 -15.15 -14.56
CA LEU A 166 -4.16 -15.21 -13.10
C LEU A 166 -5.05 -14.12 -12.49
N ASN A 167 -4.85 -12.86 -12.87
CA ASN A 167 -5.61 -11.74 -12.34
C ASN A 167 -7.10 -11.89 -12.65
N HIS A 168 -7.45 -12.33 -13.85
CA HIS A 168 -8.82 -12.58 -14.26
C HIS A 168 -9.47 -13.68 -13.40
N LEU A 169 -8.79 -14.82 -13.24
CA LEU A 169 -9.28 -15.92 -12.40
C LEU A 169 -9.50 -15.49 -10.95
N LEU A 170 -8.60 -14.67 -10.39
CA LEU A 170 -8.75 -14.13 -9.03
C LEU A 170 -9.98 -13.23 -8.91
N HIS A 171 -10.27 -12.42 -9.92
CA HIS A 171 -11.47 -11.57 -9.94
C HIS A 171 -12.75 -12.40 -10.02
N GLU A 172 -12.78 -13.44 -10.84
CA GLU A 172 -13.93 -14.35 -10.94
C GLU A 172 -14.16 -15.14 -9.65
N LEU A 173 -13.09 -15.53 -8.95
CA LEU A 173 -13.15 -16.30 -7.72
C LEU A 173 -13.47 -15.42 -6.50
N ALA A 174 -13.23 -14.10 -6.58
CA ALA A 174 -13.39 -13.17 -5.46
C ALA A 174 -14.76 -13.23 -4.76
N PRO A 175 -15.92 -13.30 -5.45
CA PRO A 175 -17.23 -13.41 -4.79
C PRO A 175 -17.37 -14.70 -3.95
N VAL A 176 -16.93 -15.85 -4.49
CA VAL A 176 -17.01 -17.16 -3.82
C VAL A 176 -16.16 -17.17 -2.54
N THR A 177 -14.99 -16.56 -2.63
CA THR A 177 -14.03 -16.52 -1.52
C THR A 177 -14.42 -15.51 -0.44
N ALA A 178 -15.13 -14.44 -0.82
CA ALA A 178 -15.66 -13.46 0.12
C ALA A 178 -16.71 -14.08 1.05
N SER A 179 -17.67 -14.85 0.49
CA SER A 179 -18.69 -15.53 1.28
C SER A 179 -18.11 -16.58 2.23
N PHE A 180 -17.13 -17.35 1.75
CA PHE A 180 -16.44 -18.32 2.57
C PHE A 180 -15.68 -17.66 3.74
N ALA A 181 -14.87 -16.64 3.43
CA ALA A 181 -14.07 -15.94 4.43
C ALA A 181 -14.92 -15.29 5.53
N GLN A 182 -16.07 -14.70 5.16
CA GLN A 182 -17.00 -14.13 6.14
C GLN A 182 -17.54 -15.22 7.08
N ARG A 183 -18.00 -16.35 6.53
CA ARG A 183 -18.54 -17.44 7.33
C ARG A 183 -17.50 -18.06 8.26
N LEU A 184 -16.26 -18.20 7.77
CA LEU A 184 -15.15 -18.71 8.55
C LEU A 184 -14.79 -17.76 9.70
N TRP A 185 -14.81 -16.44 9.47
CA TRP A 185 -14.56 -15.44 10.50
C TRP A 185 -15.61 -15.47 11.62
N GLU A 186 -16.89 -15.58 11.27
CA GLU A 186 -17.99 -15.72 12.24
C GLU A 186 -17.79 -16.94 13.15
N LEU A 187 -17.55 -18.11 12.54
CA LEU A 187 -17.35 -19.37 13.25
C LEU A 187 -16.07 -19.38 14.10
N LYS A 188 -14.99 -18.76 13.62
CA LYS A 188 -13.77 -18.59 14.40
C LYS A 188 -14.02 -17.68 15.60
N GLY A 189 -14.83 -16.64 15.44
CA GLY A 189 -15.31 -15.81 16.54
C GLY A 189 -16.12 -16.60 17.58
N ASP A 190 -16.99 -17.51 17.13
CA ASP A 190 -17.71 -18.44 18.03
C ASP A 190 -16.74 -19.36 18.78
N GLN A 191 -15.75 -19.94 18.08
CA GLN A 191 -14.73 -20.81 18.67
C GLN A 191 -13.93 -20.07 19.76
N VAL A 192 -13.47 -18.85 19.47
CA VAL A 192 -12.73 -18.01 20.43
C VAL A 192 -13.58 -17.69 21.66
N ARG A 193 -14.85 -17.28 21.47
CA ARG A 193 -15.76 -17.01 22.60
C ARG A 193 -16.01 -18.24 23.46
N ALA A 194 -16.18 -19.41 22.85
CA ALA A 194 -16.35 -20.66 23.58
C ALA A 194 -15.11 -20.98 24.44
N LEU A 195 -13.91 -20.82 23.88
CA LEU A 195 -12.65 -21.00 24.61
C LEU A 195 -12.51 -20.01 25.79
N GLU A 196 -12.81 -18.73 25.56
CA GLU A 196 -12.78 -17.69 26.61
C GLU A 196 -13.77 -18.00 27.74
N GLN A 197 -14.94 -18.54 27.40
CA GLN A 197 -15.99 -18.91 28.35
C GLN A 197 -15.81 -20.32 28.94
N LYS A 198 -14.70 -21.01 28.65
CA LYS A 198 -14.42 -22.41 29.04
C LYS A 198 -15.54 -23.40 28.64
N GLN A 199 -16.20 -23.13 27.53
CA GLN A 199 -17.19 -23.99 26.90
C GLN A 199 -16.53 -24.90 25.86
N ASP A 200 -17.27 -25.89 25.35
CA ASP A 200 -16.78 -26.79 24.31
C ASP A 200 -16.66 -26.05 22.95
N PRO A 201 -15.46 -25.91 22.37
CA PRO A 201 -15.28 -25.28 21.06
C PRO A 201 -15.64 -26.20 19.88
N LYS A 202 -15.82 -27.51 20.11
CA LYS A 202 -16.03 -28.51 19.04
C LYS A 202 -17.17 -28.19 18.08
N PRO A 203 -18.35 -27.69 18.51
CA PRO A 203 -19.42 -27.37 17.57
C PRO A 203 -19.01 -26.34 16.52
N ALA A 204 -18.27 -25.29 16.92
CA ALA A 204 -17.75 -24.29 16.00
C ALA A 204 -16.69 -24.91 15.06
N THR A 205 -15.77 -25.72 15.59
CA THR A 205 -14.74 -26.41 14.79
C THR A 205 -15.35 -27.31 13.72
N LEU A 206 -16.33 -28.16 14.07
CA LEU A 206 -16.99 -29.06 13.12
C LEU A 206 -17.72 -28.28 12.00
N LEU A 207 -18.35 -27.15 12.34
CA LEU A 207 -18.96 -26.28 11.35
C LEU A 207 -17.91 -25.65 10.43
N MET A 208 -16.77 -25.20 10.97
CA MET A 208 -15.67 -24.68 10.16
C MET A 208 -15.14 -25.72 9.18
N GLU A 209 -14.93 -26.96 9.63
CA GLU A 209 -14.50 -28.09 8.79
C GLU A 209 -15.48 -28.36 7.64
N SER A 210 -16.80 -28.35 7.94
CA SER A 210 -17.84 -28.55 6.92
C SER A 210 -17.84 -27.45 5.85
N VAL A 211 -17.68 -26.19 6.26
CA VAL A 211 -17.64 -25.02 5.38
C VAL A 211 -16.36 -25.04 4.54
N ALA A 212 -15.23 -25.42 5.15
CA ALA A 212 -13.95 -25.62 4.48
C ALA A 212 -14.00 -26.71 3.39
N ALA A 213 -14.58 -27.87 3.70
CA ALA A 213 -14.72 -28.96 2.74
C ALA A 213 -15.57 -28.56 1.52
N ARG A 214 -16.70 -27.88 1.76
CA ARG A 214 -17.55 -27.36 0.68
C ARG A 214 -16.79 -26.36 -0.20
N PHE A 215 -16.08 -25.42 0.41
CA PHE A 215 -15.32 -24.41 -0.31
C PHE A 215 -14.19 -24.99 -1.16
N LEU A 216 -13.48 -26.02 -0.65
CA LEU A 216 -12.48 -26.74 -1.45
C LEU A 216 -13.12 -27.39 -2.69
N GLY A 217 -14.29 -28.01 -2.55
CA GLY A 217 -15.04 -28.55 -3.68
C GLY A 217 -15.48 -27.45 -4.68
N ASP A 218 -15.91 -26.29 -4.18
CA ASP A 218 -16.28 -25.15 -5.03
C ASP A 218 -15.07 -24.62 -5.85
N ILE A 219 -13.88 -24.56 -5.23
CA ILE A 219 -12.63 -24.17 -5.91
C ILE A 219 -12.23 -25.23 -6.94
N GLU A 220 -12.25 -26.51 -6.57
CA GLU A 220 -11.92 -27.61 -7.48
C GLU A 220 -12.81 -27.57 -8.73
N ALA A 221 -14.14 -27.49 -8.54
CA ALA A 221 -15.08 -27.37 -9.65
C ALA A 221 -14.89 -26.06 -10.46
N PHE A 222 -14.46 -24.97 -9.83
CA PHE A 222 -14.13 -23.72 -10.52
C PHE A 222 -12.90 -23.89 -11.43
N LEU A 223 -11.82 -24.49 -10.91
CA LEU A 223 -10.56 -24.71 -11.61
C LEU A 223 -10.71 -25.73 -12.73
N ASP A 224 -11.44 -26.82 -12.49
CA ASP A 224 -11.69 -27.86 -13.49
C ASP A 224 -12.45 -27.33 -14.71
N ARG A 225 -13.45 -26.47 -14.49
CA ARG A 225 -14.17 -25.79 -15.59
C ARG A 225 -13.24 -24.92 -16.45
N ARG A 226 -12.08 -24.53 -15.93
CA ARG A 226 -11.08 -23.67 -16.57
C ARG A 226 -9.78 -24.41 -16.88
N ARG A 227 -9.77 -25.74 -16.81
CA ARG A 227 -8.58 -26.59 -16.98
C ARG A 227 -7.76 -26.25 -18.22
N ARG A 228 -8.41 -26.12 -19.38
CA ARG A 228 -7.71 -25.77 -20.64
C ARG A 228 -6.97 -24.43 -20.55
N LEU A 229 -7.60 -23.41 -19.95
CA LEU A 229 -7.01 -22.09 -19.79
C LEU A 229 -5.81 -22.12 -18.82
N LEU A 230 -5.92 -22.91 -17.75
CA LEU A 230 -4.85 -23.12 -16.77
C LEU A 230 -3.65 -23.84 -17.41
N GLU A 231 -3.89 -24.93 -18.14
CA GLU A 231 -2.87 -25.70 -18.85
C GLU A 231 -2.12 -24.85 -19.89
N GLN A 232 -2.84 -24.08 -20.70
CA GLN A 232 -2.26 -23.17 -21.69
C GLN A 232 -1.32 -22.12 -21.09
N ASN A 233 -1.57 -21.74 -19.84
CA ASN A 233 -0.76 -20.75 -19.13
C ASN A 233 0.21 -21.37 -18.11
N GLN A 234 0.43 -22.69 -18.17
CA GLN A 234 1.35 -23.42 -17.27
C GLN A 234 0.99 -23.24 -15.78
N LEU A 235 -0.30 -23.38 -15.47
CA LEU A 235 -0.86 -23.20 -14.13
C LEU A 235 -1.41 -24.55 -13.65
N ALA A 236 -0.84 -25.10 -12.57
CA ALA A 236 -1.15 -26.45 -12.09
C ALA A 236 -2.32 -26.45 -11.09
N ILE A 237 -3.42 -27.14 -11.42
CA ILE A 237 -4.61 -27.26 -10.56
C ILE A 237 -4.27 -27.89 -9.20
N ASP A 238 -3.42 -28.92 -9.18
CA ASP A 238 -3.08 -29.60 -7.92
C ASP A 238 -2.29 -28.69 -6.98
N GLU A 239 -1.40 -27.85 -7.51
CA GLU A 239 -0.70 -26.84 -6.71
C GLU A 239 -1.66 -25.80 -6.15
N CYS A 240 -2.68 -25.45 -6.94
CA CYS A 240 -3.81 -24.65 -6.48
C CYS A 240 -4.45 -25.29 -5.23
N LEU A 241 -5.02 -26.47 -5.40
CA LEU A 241 -5.78 -27.12 -4.33
C LEU A 241 -4.93 -27.36 -3.07
N ASN A 242 -3.65 -27.70 -3.24
CA ASN A 242 -2.71 -27.89 -2.13
C ASN A 242 -2.39 -26.60 -1.36
N LEU A 243 -2.35 -25.43 -2.00
CA LEU A 243 -2.32 -24.19 -1.21
C LEU A 243 -3.62 -24.01 -0.46
N ALA A 244 -4.76 -24.04 -1.17
CA ALA A 244 -6.05 -23.70 -0.58
C ALA A 244 -6.26 -24.49 0.71
N ARG A 245 -5.93 -25.79 0.66
CA ARG A 245 -5.93 -26.69 1.81
C ARG A 245 -5.00 -26.21 2.95
N ARG A 246 -3.73 -25.89 2.66
CA ARG A 246 -2.80 -25.38 3.69
C ARG A 246 -3.26 -24.09 4.37
N GLN A 247 -3.90 -23.17 3.64
CA GLN A 247 -4.45 -21.95 4.24
C GLN A 247 -5.67 -22.24 5.12
N ILE A 248 -6.55 -23.14 4.67
CA ILE A 248 -7.70 -23.60 5.44
C ILE A 248 -7.24 -24.29 6.73
N ASP A 249 -6.31 -25.24 6.64
CA ASP A 249 -5.81 -25.99 7.79
C ASP A 249 -5.23 -25.05 8.85
N ARG A 250 -4.53 -23.99 8.43
CA ARG A 250 -4.03 -22.95 9.34
C ARG A 250 -5.16 -22.25 10.08
N VAL A 251 -6.27 -21.89 9.42
CA VAL A 251 -7.39 -21.21 10.10
C VAL A 251 -8.18 -22.17 11.00
N LEU A 252 -8.28 -23.45 10.61
CA LEU A 252 -8.93 -24.48 11.41
C LEU A 252 -8.19 -24.76 12.72
N ASP A 253 -6.86 -24.58 12.77
CA ASP A 253 -6.05 -24.71 13.99
C ASP A 253 -6.60 -23.81 15.11
N PRO A 254 -7.03 -24.37 16.26
CA PRO A 254 -7.53 -23.60 17.41
C PRO A 254 -6.53 -22.54 17.93
N GLY A 255 -5.23 -22.79 17.78
CA GLY A 255 -4.17 -21.86 18.20
C GLY A 255 -3.88 -20.74 17.20
N SER A 256 -4.42 -20.82 15.98
CA SER A 256 -4.19 -19.81 14.95
C SER A 256 -5.15 -18.63 15.09
N PRO A 257 -4.68 -17.39 14.85
CA PRO A 257 -5.57 -16.25 14.69
C PRO A 257 -6.54 -16.47 13.51
N ALA A 258 -7.68 -15.78 13.54
CA ALA A 258 -8.72 -15.76 12.51
C ALA A 258 -8.28 -15.02 11.23
N GLU A 259 -7.01 -15.17 10.83
CA GLU A 259 -6.46 -14.54 9.65
C GLU A 259 -6.70 -15.44 8.44
N TRP A 260 -7.88 -15.30 7.83
CA TRP A 260 -8.10 -15.83 6.49
C TRP A 260 -7.45 -14.92 5.48
N ASP A 261 -6.46 -15.51 4.84
CA ASP A 261 -5.69 -14.87 3.80
C ASP A 261 -6.26 -15.31 2.45
N ASN A 262 -7.10 -14.47 1.83
CA ASN A 262 -7.67 -14.70 0.49
C ASN A 262 -6.62 -14.67 -0.63
N ARG A 263 -5.34 -14.58 -0.24
CA ARG A 263 -4.16 -14.79 -1.04
C ARG A 263 -4.12 -16.21 -1.63
N PHE A 264 -4.86 -16.38 -2.72
CA PHE A 264 -4.76 -17.53 -3.63
C PHE A 264 -3.47 -17.52 -4.48
N ASP A 265 -2.51 -16.67 -4.17
CA ASP A 265 -1.23 -16.51 -4.88
C ASP A 265 -0.27 -17.69 -4.78
N VAL A 266 -0.37 -18.55 -3.77
CA VAL A 266 0.36 -19.83 -3.83
C VAL A 266 -0.41 -20.85 -4.68
N LEU A 267 -1.60 -20.51 -5.22
CA LEU A 267 -2.25 -21.40 -6.18
C LEU A 267 -1.41 -21.50 -7.45
N MET A 268 -0.53 -20.53 -7.69
CA MET A 268 0.06 -20.27 -8.98
C MET A 268 1.48 -19.83 -8.73
N ARG A 269 2.28 -20.71 -8.12
CA ARG A 269 3.71 -20.47 -7.91
C ARG A 269 4.32 -20.21 -9.30
N LEU A 270 4.42 -18.92 -9.66
CA LEU A 270 5.47 -18.48 -10.57
C LEU A 270 6.76 -19.08 -10.03
N PRO A 271 7.67 -19.57 -10.89
CA PRO A 271 8.81 -20.37 -10.44
C PRO A 271 9.60 -19.65 -9.32
N GLU A 272 10.23 -20.42 -8.41
CA GLU A 272 10.81 -19.89 -7.16
C GLU A 272 11.84 -18.77 -7.38
N ASP A 273 12.43 -18.68 -8.57
CA ASP A 273 13.34 -17.64 -9.03
C ASP A 273 12.67 -16.26 -9.18
N VAL A 274 11.35 -16.20 -9.37
CA VAL A 274 10.58 -14.95 -9.48
C VAL A 274 10.26 -14.35 -8.10
N TRP A 275 10.12 -15.19 -7.07
CA TRP A 275 9.70 -14.81 -5.71
C TRP A 275 10.85 -14.55 -4.74
N SER A 276 11.94 -15.32 -4.86
CA SER A 276 13.11 -15.25 -3.97
C SER A 276 13.72 -13.85 -3.89
N ALA A 277 13.60 -13.04 -4.94
CA ALA A 277 14.13 -11.67 -4.95
C ALA A 277 13.28 -10.62 -4.21
N SER A 278 11.97 -10.86 -4.01
CA SER A 278 11.00 -9.82 -3.61
C SER A 278 10.51 -9.90 -2.16
N LEU A 279 10.38 -11.10 -1.59
CA LEU A 279 9.78 -11.29 -0.26
C LEU A 279 10.78 -11.10 0.89
N LEU A 280 12.06 -11.45 0.67
CA LEU A 280 13.13 -11.27 1.66
C LEU A 280 13.37 -9.79 1.98
N LYS A 281 13.35 -8.92 0.96
CA LYS A 281 13.61 -7.48 1.12
C LYS A 281 12.49 -6.72 1.82
N SER A 282 11.23 -7.12 1.62
CA SER A 282 10.06 -6.49 2.26
C SER A 282 10.06 -6.72 3.78
N ARG A 283 10.42 -7.93 4.22
CA ARG A 283 10.48 -8.29 5.64
C ARG A 283 11.65 -7.60 6.35
N GLU A 284 12.83 -7.55 5.72
CA GLU A 284 14.01 -6.86 6.25
C GLU A 284 13.83 -5.34 6.30
N SER A 285 13.21 -4.74 5.28
CA SER A 285 12.97 -3.29 5.22
C SER A 285 11.91 -2.85 6.24
N ALA A 286 10.87 -3.65 6.48
CA ALA A 286 9.87 -3.37 7.52
C ALA A 286 10.47 -3.48 8.94
N ILE A 287 11.38 -4.43 9.17
CA ILE A 287 12.08 -4.59 10.46
C ILE A 287 13.12 -3.47 10.67
N GLN A 288 13.78 -3.00 9.61
CA GLN A 288 14.76 -1.90 9.69
C GLN A 288 14.11 -0.52 9.81
N ALA A 289 12.91 -0.31 9.25
CA ALA A 289 12.17 0.95 9.42
C ALA A 289 11.49 1.09 10.79
N ALA A 290 11.38 -0.01 11.55
CA ALA A 290 10.88 -0.05 12.93
C ALA A 290 12.00 0.06 13.99
N ARG A 291 13.25 0.31 13.57
CA ARG A 291 14.42 0.56 14.42
C ARG A 291 14.95 1.96 14.16
#